data_AF-G4ZPE6-F1
#
_entry.id   AF-G4ZPE6-F1
#
_cell.length_a   1.000
_cell.length_b   1.000
_cell.length_c   1.000
_cell.angle_alpha   90.00
_cell.angle_beta   90.00
_cell.angle_gamma   90.00
#
_symmetry.space_group_name_H-M   'P 1'
#
loop_
_entity.id
_entity.type
_entity.pdbx_description
1 polymer ?
#
loop_
_entity_poly.entity_id
_entity_poly.type
_entity_poly.pdbx_seq_one_letter_code
_entity_poly.pdbx_strand_id
1 'polypeptide(L)'
;MSRLASKPKDDKERYVTYSIVVRAANKDKGIEEEVVTKKMTKFIDGGPKDFLEWVYNFNQLAKLKPWLAEDKILNTTILLEGDLRDAFEEAAFSDDDVRMDEEYTAALRKASIVVLPVDDSEKLQEDLWEIRKPRDESLAEYSKRFRALARQENTLARLNGTSPMCEDALCRLYKRGLPYDWQNKYDASGQVYTTVTALIPFFERIEQGERHLHRAGAHNQRGDGNDNSRHSGTRNNNGNRRSNNSSNNNRQQNQRGGNRGCGQGNNNGSQHGNGHVNSSSNNMYCTFHRTTTYNTQDCRSLRANNRQEEHHQADQLRGSRPARNRQQN
;
A
#
# COMPACT_ATOMS: atom_id res chain seq x y z
N MET A 1 -6.12 -48.31 2.00
CA MET A 1 -6.78 -47.21 1.26
C MET A 1 -5.70 -46.31 0.71
N SER A 2 -5.52 -46.30 -0.61
CA SER A 2 -4.40 -45.61 -1.26
C SER A 2 -4.71 -44.13 -1.47
N ARG A 3 -3.82 -43.24 -1.05
CA ARG A 3 -3.87 -41.82 -1.46
C ARG A 3 -3.57 -41.76 -2.95
N LEU A 4 -4.55 -41.39 -3.77
CA LEU A 4 -4.30 -41.05 -5.17
C LEU A 4 -3.48 -39.77 -5.21
N ALA A 5 -2.24 -39.87 -5.68
CA ALA A 5 -1.44 -38.71 -5.99
C ALA A 5 -2.11 -37.95 -7.15
N SER A 6 -2.39 -36.66 -6.93
CA SER A 6 -2.87 -35.78 -7.99
C SER A 6 -1.85 -35.76 -9.12
N LYS A 7 -2.26 -36.14 -10.33
CA LYS A 7 -1.41 -35.98 -11.52
C LYS A 7 -1.22 -34.47 -11.76
N PRO A 8 -0.03 -34.03 -12.24
CA PRO A 8 0.09 -32.66 -12.73
C PRO A 8 -0.86 -32.49 -13.93
N LYS A 9 -1.94 -31.70 -13.75
CA LYS A 9 -2.76 -31.20 -14.87
C LYS A 9 -1.84 -30.52 -15.88
N ASP A 10 -1.98 -30.87 -17.16
CA ASP A 10 -1.17 -30.35 -18.27
C ASP A 10 -1.23 -28.81 -18.28
N ASP A 11 -0.09 -28.14 -18.46
CA ASP A 11 -0.01 -26.67 -18.47
C ASP A 11 -0.94 -26.04 -19.52
N LYS A 12 -1.32 -26.80 -20.55
CA LYS A 12 -2.29 -26.38 -21.58
C LYS A 12 -3.73 -26.25 -21.06
N GLU A 13 -4.12 -26.98 -20.01
CA GLU A 13 -5.50 -26.94 -19.48
C GLU A 13 -5.76 -25.69 -18.62
N ARG A 14 -4.69 -25.07 -18.10
CA ARG A 14 -4.74 -23.96 -17.13
C ARG A 14 -4.88 -22.57 -17.75
N TYR A 15 -4.68 -22.42 -19.07
CA TYR A 15 -4.65 -21.11 -19.73
C TYR A 15 -5.45 -21.11 -21.04
N VAL A 16 -6.17 -20.03 -21.30
CA VAL A 16 -6.69 -19.69 -22.63
C VAL A 16 -5.75 -18.66 -23.26
N THR A 17 -5.44 -18.82 -24.54
CA THR A 17 -4.58 -17.89 -25.29
C THR A 17 -5.42 -17.05 -26.25
N TYR A 18 -5.28 -15.73 -26.16
CA TYR A 18 -6.00 -14.76 -26.96
C TYR A 18 -5.08 -14.06 -27.93
N SER A 19 -5.42 -14.09 -29.22
CA SER A 19 -4.84 -13.21 -30.23
C SER A 19 -5.54 -11.85 -30.20
N ILE A 20 -4.74 -10.78 -30.18
CA ILE A 20 -5.16 -9.39 -30.11
C ILE A 20 -4.49 -8.64 -31.27
N VAL A 21 -5.29 -8.04 -32.15
CA VAL A 21 -4.79 -7.20 -33.24
C VAL A 21 -4.44 -5.83 -32.67
N VAL A 22 -3.15 -5.48 -32.68
CA VAL A 22 -2.62 -4.20 -32.20
C VAL A 22 -2.50 -3.19 -33.35
N ARG A 23 -2.29 -3.69 -34.57
CA ARG A 23 -2.27 -2.89 -35.81
C ARG A 23 -3.02 -3.65 -36.90
N ALA A 24 -4.11 -3.08 -37.39
CA ALA A 24 -4.83 -3.65 -38.52
C ALA A 24 -3.97 -3.56 -39.80
N ALA A 25 -4.00 -4.61 -40.62
CA ALA A 25 -3.37 -4.56 -41.93
C ALA A 25 -3.97 -3.44 -42.80
N ASN A 26 -3.12 -2.73 -43.53
CA ASN A 26 -3.55 -1.78 -44.56
C ASN A 26 -2.78 -2.07 -45.85
N LYS A 27 -3.45 -2.75 -46.79
CA LYS A 27 -2.86 -3.19 -48.05
C LYS A 27 -2.38 -2.01 -48.91
N ASP A 28 -3.14 -0.91 -48.93
CA ASP A 28 -2.84 0.28 -49.72
C ASP A 28 -1.58 1.03 -49.23
N LYS A 29 -1.22 0.83 -47.95
CA LYS A 29 -0.03 1.40 -47.31
C LYS A 29 1.09 0.39 -47.07
N GLY A 30 0.93 -0.87 -47.51
CA GLY A 30 1.89 -1.95 -47.26
C GLY A 30 2.08 -2.29 -45.77
N ILE A 31 1.09 -2.01 -44.92
CA ILE A 31 1.16 -2.26 -43.47
C ILE A 31 0.64 -3.67 -43.20
N GLU A 32 1.50 -4.52 -42.64
CA GLU A 32 1.14 -5.86 -42.17
C GLU A 32 0.35 -5.82 -40.85
N GLU A 33 -0.39 -6.90 -40.57
CA GLU A 33 -1.15 -7.03 -39.33
C GLU A 33 -0.20 -7.33 -38.16
N GLU A 34 -0.26 -6.52 -37.10
CA GLU A 34 0.52 -6.76 -35.88
C GLU A 34 -0.38 -7.43 -34.84
N VAL A 35 -0.13 -8.72 -34.58
CA VAL A 35 -0.92 -9.52 -33.63
C VAL A 35 -0.06 -9.88 -32.42
N VAL A 36 -0.55 -9.55 -31.23
CA VAL A 36 0.05 -9.95 -29.95
C VAL A 36 -0.78 -11.07 -29.32
N THR A 37 -0.11 -12.08 -28.78
CA THR A 37 -0.76 -13.16 -28.01
C THR A 37 -0.72 -12.85 -26.52
N LYS A 38 -1.85 -13.01 -25.83
CA LYS A 38 -1.97 -12.83 -24.38
C LYS A 38 -2.58 -14.09 -23.77
N LYS A 39 -1.90 -14.68 -22.78
CA LYS A 39 -2.43 -15.80 -22.00
C LYS A 39 -3.27 -15.27 -20.84
N MET A 40 -4.39 -15.92 -20.56
CA MET A 40 -5.24 -15.70 -19.39
C MET A 40 -5.36 -17.02 -18.64
N THR A 41 -5.15 -17.00 -17.33
CA THR A 41 -5.38 -18.17 -16.46
C THR A 41 -6.87 -18.45 -16.35
N LYS A 42 -7.23 -19.74 -16.33
CA LYS A 42 -8.51 -20.14 -15.74
C LYS A 42 -8.50 -19.91 -14.23
N PHE A 43 -9.66 -19.63 -13.66
CA PHE A 43 -9.89 -19.70 -12.22
C PHE A 43 -10.53 -21.05 -11.90
N ILE A 44 -9.78 -21.92 -11.22
CA ILE A 44 -10.20 -23.29 -10.89
C ILE A 44 -10.50 -23.37 -9.39
N ASP A 45 -9.52 -22.98 -8.60
CA ASP A 45 -9.53 -22.86 -7.16
C ASP A 45 -8.68 -21.65 -6.75
N GLY A 46 -9.02 -21.03 -5.61
CA GLY A 46 -8.34 -19.83 -5.13
C GLY A 46 -9.11 -19.14 -4.02
N GLY A 47 -8.42 -18.31 -3.24
CA GLY A 47 -9.04 -17.45 -2.23
C GLY A 47 -9.51 -16.11 -2.81
N PRO A 48 -10.10 -15.23 -1.96
CA PRO A 48 -10.54 -13.90 -2.35
C PRO A 48 -9.49 -13.08 -3.11
N LYS A 49 -8.23 -13.17 -2.64
CA LYS A 49 -7.09 -12.44 -3.22
C LYS A 49 -6.74 -12.90 -4.62
N ASP A 50 -6.83 -14.21 -4.88
CA ASP A 50 -6.57 -14.82 -6.19
C ASP A 50 -7.70 -14.49 -7.17
N PHE A 51 -8.96 -14.52 -6.71
CA PHE A 51 -10.11 -14.16 -7.51
C PHE A 51 -10.09 -12.68 -7.92
N LEU A 52 -9.78 -11.75 -6.99
CA LEU A 52 -9.65 -10.34 -7.32
C LEU A 52 -8.49 -10.06 -8.29
N GLU A 53 -7.38 -10.80 -8.21
CA GLU A 53 -6.32 -10.73 -9.21
C GLU A 53 -6.77 -11.28 -10.58
N TRP A 54 -7.52 -12.38 -10.59
CA TRP A 54 -8.12 -12.94 -11.81
C TRP A 54 -9.09 -11.94 -12.48
N VAL A 55 -10.04 -11.35 -11.72
CA VAL A 55 -10.97 -10.34 -12.22
C VAL A 55 -10.23 -9.10 -12.74
N TYR A 56 -9.18 -8.65 -12.04
CA TYR A 56 -8.32 -7.56 -12.53
C TYR A 56 -7.69 -7.91 -13.89
N ASN A 57 -7.11 -9.10 -14.02
CA ASN A 57 -6.43 -9.55 -15.23
C ASN A 57 -7.40 -9.73 -16.41
N PHE A 58 -8.60 -10.26 -16.16
CA PHE A 58 -9.70 -10.32 -17.12
C PHE A 58 -10.07 -8.92 -17.62
N ASN A 59 -10.27 -7.97 -16.70
CA ASN A 59 -10.59 -6.59 -17.06
C ASN A 59 -9.44 -5.89 -17.82
N GLN A 60 -8.17 -6.22 -17.59
CA GLN A 60 -7.07 -5.75 -18.44
C GLN A 60 -7.03 -6.44 -19.82
N LEU A 61 -7.59 -7.65 -19.95
CA LEU A 61 -7.73 -8.32 -21.26
C LEU A 61 -8.88 -7.70 -22.06
N ALA A 62 -10.06 -7.50 -21.45
CA ALA A 62 -11.23 -6.89 -22.09
C ALA A 62 -11.00 -5.42 -22.52
N LYS A 63 -10.01 -4.72 -21.96
CA LYS A 63 -9.55 -3.40 -22.44
C LYS A 63 -8.67 -3.46 -23.68
N LEU A 64 -7.91 -4.53 -23.87
CA LEU A 64 -7.03 -4.74 -25.02
C LEU A 64 -7.77 -5.40 -26.19
N LYS A 65 -8.75 -6.25 -25.86
CA LYS A 65 -9.68 -6.87 -26.80
C LYS A 65 -11.10 -6.43 -26.42
N PRO A 66 -11.64 -5.37 -27.03
CA PRO A 66 -12.89 -4.72 -26.60
C PRO A 66 -14.10 -5.61 -26.90
N TRP A 67 -14.33 -6.55 -25.99
CA TRP A 67 -15.45 -7.48 -26.00
C TRP A 67 -16.78 -6.78 -25.67
N LEU A 68 -17.84 -7.21 -26.35
CA LEU A 68 -19.22 -6.92 -25.98
C LEU A 68 -19.62 -7.70 -24.70
N ALA A 69 -20.83 -7.49 -24.19
CA ALA A 69 -21.29 -8.17 -22.99
C ALA A 69 -21.39 -9.69 -23.19
N GLU A 70 -21.90 -10.16 -24.33
CA GLU A 70 -22.01 -11.59 -24.63
C GLU A 70 -20.63 -12.24 -24.72
N ASP A 71 -19.67 -11.58 -25.37
CA ASP A 71 -18.27 -12.00 -25.41
C ASP A 71 -17.67 -12.11 -24.00
N LYS A 72 -17.92 -11.13 -23.11
CA LYS A 72 -17.42 -11.16 -21.73
C LYS A 72 -18.01 -12.32 -20.93
N ILE A 73 -19.32 -12.56 -21.08
CA ILE A 73 -20.01 -13.69 -20.45
C ILE A 73 -19.43 -15.00 -20.96
N LEU A 74 -19.38 -15.22 -22.28
CA LEU A 74 -18.84 -16.43 -22.89
C LEU A 74 -17.39 -16.71 -22.46
N ASN A 75 -16.52 -15.70 -22.51
CA ASN A 75 -15.12 -15.85 -22.12
C ASN A 75 -14.96 -16.09 -20.61
N THR A 76 -15.83 -15.52 -19.79
CA THR A 76 -15.85 -15.80 -18.34
C THR A 76 -16.26 -17.25 -18.09
N THR A 77 -17.33 -17.73 -18.71
CA THR A 77 -17.77 -19.13 -18.63
C THR A 77 -16.68 -20.14 -19.06
N ILE A 78 -15.88 -19.82 -20.08
CA ILE A 78 -14.74 -20.65 -20.53
C ILE A 78 -13.58 -20.64 -19.52
N LEU A 79 -13.41 -19.55 -18.77
CA LEU A 79 -12.28 -19.32 -17.87
C LEU A 79 -12.55 -19.71 -16.41
N LEU A 80 -13.81 -19.85 -15.99
CA LEU A 80 -14.18 -20.35 -14.65
C LEU A 80 -14.31 -21.88 -14.67
N GLU A 81 -13.98 -22.56 -13.56
CA GLU A 81 -14.32 -23.96 -13.30
C GLU A 81 -14.99 -24.11 -11.92
N GLY A 82 -15.68 -25.23 -11.68
CA GLY A 82 -16.32 -25.56 -10.39
C GLY A 82 -17.49 -24.66 -10.00
N ASP A 83 -17.81 -24.64 -8.70
CA ASP A 83 -18.97 -23.96 -8.10
C ASP A 83 -19.12 -22.48 -8.52
N LEU A 84 -18.00 -21.78 -8.74
CA LEU A 84 -18.01 -20.38 -9.20
C LEU A 84 -18.47 -20.25 -10.66
N ARG A 85 -18.15 -21.22 -11.53
CA ARG A 85 -18.67 -21.27 -12.89
C ARG A 85 -20.17 -21.53 -12.87
N ASP A 86 -20.62 -22.51 -12.09
CA ASP A 86 -22.04 -22.89 -12.02
C ASP A 86 -22.89 -21.73 -11.49
N ALA A 87 -22.42 -21.05 -10.43
CA ALA A 87 -23.05 -19.83 -9.92
C ALA A 87 -23.01 -18.66 -10.92
N PHE A 88 -21.98 -18.58 -11.78
CA PHE A 88 -21.92 -17.57 -12.85
C PHE A 88 -22.86 -17.88 -14.01
N GLU A 89 -22.99 -19.13 -14.43
CA GLU A 89 -23.95 -19.53 -15.47
C GLU A 89 -25.40 -19.28 -15.00
N GLU A 90 -25.74 -19.61 -13.75
CA GLU A 90 -27.05 -19.30 -13.16
C GLU A 90 -27.28 -17.78 -13.04
N ALA A 91 -26.25 -17.03 -12.60
CA ALA A 91 -26.34 -15.57 -12.45
C ALA A 91 -26.37 -14.82 -13.79
N ALA A 92 -25.81 -15.39 -14.85
CA ALA A 92 -25.80 -14.85 -16.19
C ALA A 92 -27.02 -15.29 -17.02
N PHE A 93 -27.93 -16.12 -16.50
CA PHE A 93 -29.17 -16.43 -17.22
C PHE A 93 -30.11 -15.20 -17.21
N SER A 94 -30.49 -14.72 -18.39
CA SER A 94 -31.46 -13.64 -18.59
C SER A 94 -32.25 -13.92 -19.87
N ASP A 95 -33.55 -13.57 -19.84
CA ASP A 95 -34.49 -13.75 -20.95
C ASP A 95 -34.44 -12.58 -21.96
N ASP A 96 -33.59 -11.58 -21.74
CA ASP A 96 -33.45 -10.40 -22.60
C ASP A 96 -32.55 -10.66 -23.83
N ASP A 97 -33.02 -10.25 -25.01
CA ASP A 97 -32.36 -10.47 -26.31
C ASP A 97 -31.04 -9.68 -26.51
N VAL A 98 -30.78 -8.64 -25.71
CA VAL A 98 -29.61 -7.75 -25.82
C VAL A 98 -29.00 -7.56 -24.46
N ARG A 99 -27.70 -7.85 -24.32
CA ARG A 99 -27.01 -7.81 -23.02
C ARG A 99 -26.11 -6.60 -22.86
N MET A 100 -26.13 -6.03 -21.67
CA MET A 100 -25.36 -4.85 -21.29
C MET A 100 -24.14 -5.19 -20.42
N ASP A 101 -23.14 -4.30 -20.38
CA ASP A 101 -21.93 -4.47 -19.55
C ASP A 101 -22.25 -4.51 -18.04
N GLU A 102 -23.33 -3.83 -17.66
CA GLU A 102 -23.91 -3.84 -16.33
C GLU A 102 -24.44 -5.22 -15.94
N GLU A 103 -25.07 -5.98 -16.85
CA GLU A 103 -25.55 -7.34 -16.60
C GLU A 103 -24.39 -8.31 -16.39
N TYR A 104 -23.36 -8.24 -17.24
CA TYR A 104 -22.14 -9.01 -17.04
C TYR A 104 -21.52 -8.73 -15.65
N THR A 105 -21.45 -7.46 -15.26
CA THR A 105 -20.91 -7.05 -13.96
C THR A 105 -21.79 -7.54 -12.81
N ALA A 106 -23.12 -7.47 -12.94
CA ALA A 106 -24.08 -7.97 -11.96
C ALA A 106 -24.03 -9.50 -11.81
N ALA A 107 -23.93 -10.24 -12.91
CA ALA A 107 -23.78 -11.69 -12.91
C ALA A 107 -22.48 -12.13 -12.21
N LEU A 108 -21.35 -11.50 -12.54
CA LEU A 108 -20.06 -11.77 -11.89
C LEU A 108 -20.10 -11.43 -10.40
N ARG A 109 -20.77 -10.33 -10.03
CA ARG A 109 -20.96 -9.94 -8.63
C ARG A 109 -21.81 -10.97 -7.86
N LYS A 110 -22.95 -11.42 -8.41
CA LYS A 110 -23.81 -12.45 -7.80
C LYS A 110 -23.03 -13.77 -7.61
N ALA A 111 -22.30 -14.21 -8.63
CA ALA A 111 -21.48 -15.42 -8.57
C ALA A 111 -20.33 -15.31 -7.55
N SER A 112 -19.72 -14.11 -7.42
CA SER A 112 -18.54 -13.91 -6.58
C SER A 112 -18.73 -14.25 -5.09
N ILE A 113 -19.98 -14.32 -4.60
CA ILE A 113 -20.32 -14.72 -3.22
C ILE A 113 -19.79 -16.13 -2.87
N VAL A 114 -19.57 -17.00 -3.87
CA VAL A 114 -18.97 -18.33 -3.69
C VAL A 114 -17.51 -18.25 -3.20
N VAL A 115 -16.80 -17.16 -3.51
CA VAL A 115 -15.36 -17.00 -3.21
C VAL A 115 -15.06 -15.78 -2.32
N LEU A 116 -15.89 -14.73 -2.36
CA LEU A 116 -15.73 -13.48 -1.61
C LEU A 116 -16.65 -13.45 -0.37
N PRO A 117 -16.08 -13.43 0.85
CA PRO A 117 -16.83 -13.11 2.05
C PRO A 117 -17.50 -11.73 1.98
N VAL A 118 -18.62 -11.57 2.68
CA VAL A 118 -19.41 -10.32 2.70
C VAL A 118 -18.60 -9.15 3.29
N ASP A 119 -17.67 -9.44 4.18
CA ASP A 119 -16.81 -8.50 4.91
C ASP A 119 -15.44 -8.24 4.24
N ASP A 120 -15.14 -8.84 3.08
CA ASP A 120 -13.80 -8.76 2.46
C ASP A 120 -13.40 -7.32 2.06
N SER A 121 -14.38 -6.43 1.85
CA SER A 121 -14.17 -4.99 1.65
C SER A 121 -13.68 -4.26 2.90
N GLU A 122 -14.20 -4.61 4.08
CA GLU A 122 -13.76 -4.04 5.35
C GLU A 122 -12.35 -4.56 5.66
N LYS A 123 -12.14 -5.88 5.50
CA LYS A 123 -10.85 -6.55 5.65
C LYS A 123 -9.75 -5.99 4.73
N LEU A 124 -10.05 -5.69 3.47
CA LEU A 124 -9.07 -5.04 2.57
C LEU A 124 -8.73 -3.62 2.99
N GLN A 125 -9.68 -2.87 3.57
CA GLN A 125 -9.41 -1.54 4.13
C GLN A 125 -8.58 -1.62 5.43
N GLU A 126 -8.80 -2.65 6.25
CA GLU A 126 -7.96 -2.96 7.42
C GLU A 126 -6.53 -3.35 6.99
N ASP A 127 -6.36 -4.30 6.06
CA ASP A 127 -5.06 -4.66 5.46
C ASP A 127 -4.31 -3.41 4.95
N LEU A 128 -5.00 -2.49 4.25
CA LEU A 128 -4.44 -1.21 3.76
C LEU A 128 -4.10 -0.20 4.87
N TRP A 129 -4.75 -0.26 6.02
CA TRP A 129 -4.52 0.63 7.17
C TRP A 129 -3.39 0.13 8.08
N GLU A 130 -3.29 -1.19 8.21
CA GLU A 130 -2.31 -1.90 9.02
C GLU A 130 -0.98 -2.14 8.29
N ILE A 131 -0.96 -2.15 6.95
CA ILE A 131 0.28 -2.36 6.21
C ILE A 131 1.38 -1.36 6.63
N ARG A 132 2.49 -1.91 7.14
CA ARG A 132 3.72 -1.19 7.45
C ARG A 132 4.85 -1.69 6.56
N LYS A 133 5.86 -0.85 6.38
CA LYS A 133 7.19 -1.21 5.90
C LYS A 133 8.04 -1.66 7.11
N PRO A 134 8.44 -2.93 7.22
CA PRO A 134 9.46 -3.38 8.17
C PRO A 134 10.81 -2.67 7.95
N ARG A 135 11.70 -2.75 8.94
CA ARG A 135 13.02 -2.09 8.87
C ARG A 135 13.95 -2.75 7.85
N ASP A 136 13.84 -4.05 7.73
CA ASP A 136 14.57 -4.97 6.87
C ASP A 136 14.04 -5.05 5.43
N GLU A 137 12.75 -4.78 5.22
CA GLU A 137 12.14 -4.72 3.88
C GLU A 137 12.65 -3.49 3.09
N SER A 138 12.81 -3.60 1.77
CA SER A 138 13.04 -2.45 0.91
C SER A 138 11.77 -1.61 0.65
N LEU A 139 11.94 -0.34 0.29
CA LEU A 139 10.81 0.48 -0.13
C LEU A 139 10.10 -0.08 -1.38
N ALA A 140 10.84 -0.72 -2.29
CA ALA A 140 10.29 -1.31 -3.51
C ALA A 140 9.34 -2.50 -3.22
N GLU A 141 9.69 -3.34 -2.25
CA GLU A 141 8.86 -4.46 -1.79
C GLU A 141 7.60 -3.96 -1.07
N TYR A 142 7.74 -2.98 -0.15
CA TYR A 142 6.60 -2.30 0.46
C TYR A 142 5.66 -1.71 -0.59
N SER A 143 6.23 -0.99 -1.58
CA SER A 143 5.49 -0.39 -2.70
C SER A 143 4.79 -1.41 -3.56
N LYS A 144 5.34 -2.63 -3.68
CA LYS A 144 4.71 -3.75 -4.40
C LYS A 144 3.52 -4.29 -3.60
N ARG A 145 3.69 -4.55 -2.30
CA ARG A 145 2.61 -5.03 -1.42
C ARG A 145 1.45 -4.03 -1.31
N PHE A 146 1.76 -2.75 -1.08
CA PHE A 146 0.74 -1.70 -1.00
C PHE A 146 -0.08 -1.58 -2.30
N ARG A 147 0.60 -1.54 -3.46
CA ARG A 147 -0.09 -1.44 -4.76
C ARG A 147 -0.87 -2.72 -5.13
N ALA A 148 -0.53 -3.88 -4.57
CA ALA A 148 -1.33 -5.09 -4.71
C ALA A 148 -2.66 -4.96 -3.94
N LEU A 149 -2.62 -4.55 -2.67
CA LEU A 149 -3.83 -4.31 -1.86
C LEU A 149 -4.71 -3.20 -2.47
N ALA A 150 -4.12 -2.07 -2.88
CA ALA A 150 -4.87 -0.97 -3.49
C ALA A 150 -5.53 -1.38 -4.82
N ARG A 151 -4.93 -2.31 -5.57
CA ARG A 151 -5.52 -2.91 -6.77
C ARG A 151 -6.68 -3.86 -6.44
N GLN A 152 -6.56 -4.65 -5.37
CA GLN A 152 -7.63 -5.53 -4.89
C GLN A 152 -8.84 -4.70 -4.45
N GLU A 153 -8.63 -3.65 -3.65
CA GLU A 153 -9.67 -2.66 -3.28
C GLU A 153 -10.35 -2.07 -4.51
N ASN A 154 -9.58 -1.56 -5.49
CA ASN A 154 -10.16 -0.95 -6.68
C ASN A 154 -11.00 -1.93 -7.51
N THR A 155 -10.55 -3.19 -7.58
CA THR A 155 -11.23 -4.26 -8.32
C THR A 155 -12.51 -4.68 -7.62
N LEU A 156 -12.48 -4.86 -6.29
CA LEU A 156 -13.65 -5.19 -5.48
C LEU A 156 -14.70 -4.07 -5.48
N ALA A 157 -14.26 -2.81 -5.38
CA ALA A 157 -15.16 -1.66 -5.44
C ALA A 157 -15.91 -1.61 -6.78
N ARG A 158 -15.18 -1.75 -7.90
CA ARG A 158 -15.77 -1.82 -9.24
C ARG A 158 -16.75 -2.99 -9.40
N LEU A 159 -16.38 -4.19 -8.93
CA LEU A 159 -17.25 -5.36 -8.97
C LEU A 159 -18.56 -5.14 -8.18
N ASN A 160 -18.48 -4.41 -7.06
CA ASN A 160 -19.65 -4.06 -6.25
C ASN A 160 -20.45 -2.86 -6.76
N GLY A 161 -20.04 -2.20 -7.85
CA GLY A 161 -20.63 -0.95 -8.33
C GLY A 161 -20.39 0.24 -7.39
N THR A 162 -19.43 0.15 -6.47
CA THR A 162 -19.08 1.21 -5.53
C THR A 162 -17.88 2.04 -6.01
N SER A 163 -17.78 3.27 -5.52
CA SER A 163 -16.64 4.12 -5.83
C SER A 163 -15.38 3.64 -5.08
N PRO A 164 -14.26 3.37 -5.77
CA PRO A 164 -13.02 2.95 -5.15
C PRO A 164 -12.38 4.08 -4.33
N MET A 165 -11.43 3.71 -3.47
CA MET A 165 -10.67 4.67 -2.68
C MET A 165 -9.93 5.68 -3.57
N CYS A 166 -10.01 6.96 -3.22
CA CYS A 166 -9.34 8.02 -3.97
C CYS A 166 -7.82 8.03 -3.73
N GLU A 167 -7.05 8.49 -4.72
CA GLU A 167 -5.59 8.53 -4.66
C GLU A 167 -5.04 9.32 -3.46
N ASP A 168 -5.69 10.41 -3.03
CA ASP A 168 -5.29 11.16 -1.83
C ASP A 168 -5.42 10.32 -0.55
N ALA A 169 -6.48 9.52 -0.40
CA ALA A 169 -6.59 8.57 0.70
C ALA A 169 -5.51 7.47 0.61
N LEU A 170 -5.25 6.93 -0.58
CA LEU A 170 -4.16 5.96 -0.79
C LEU A 170 -2.77 6.55 -0.47
N CYS A 171 -2.49 7.81 -0.85
CA CYS A 171 -1.27 8.53 -0.47
C CYS A 171 -1.11 8.64 1.05
N ARG A 172 -2.18 8.97 1.78
CA ARG A 172 -2.17 9.06 3.25
C ARG A 172 -1.90 7.70 3.90
N LEU A 173 -2.51 6.62 3.40
CA LEU A 173 -2.27 5.26 3.88
C LEU A 173 -0.84 4.78 3.57
N TYR A 174 -0.36 5.04 2.36
CA TYR A 174 1.02 4.74 1.96
C TYR A 174 2.03 5.46 2.85
N LYS A 175 1.87 6.77 3.07
CA LYS A 175 2.72 7.54 3.99
C LYS A 175 2.68 6.98 5.41
N ARG A 176 1.48 6.71 5.95
CA ARG A 176 1.25 6.13 7.29
C ARG A 176 2.00 4.81 7.48
N GLY A 177 2.19 4.05 6.41
CA GLY A 177 2.88 2.76 6.44
C GLY A 177 4.41 2.84 6.60
N LEU A 178 5.02 4.00 6.36
CA LEU A 178 6.48 4.20 6.34
C LEU A 178 7.07 4.52 7.73
N PRO A 179 8.40 4.42 7.92
CA PRO A 179 9.06 4.84 9.15
C PRO A 179 8.75 6.30 9.53
N TYR A 180 8.56 6.56 10.83
CA TYR A 180 8.15 7.89 11.33
C TYR A 180 9.10 9.02 10.88
N ASP A 181 10.41 8.79 10.90
CA ASP A 181 11.40 9.78 10.45
C ASP A 181 11.26 10.11 8.95
N TRP A 182 10.80 9.16 8.13
CA TRP A 182 10.53 9.40 6.71
C TRP A 182 9.25 10.23 6.55
N GLN A 183 8.21 9.95 7.36
CA GLN A 183 6.99 10.76 7.39
C GLN A 183 7.29 12.23 7.75
N ASN A 184 8.16 12.44 8.76
CA ASN A 184 8.61 13.78 9.16
C ASN A 184 9.44 14.48 8.06
N LYS A 185 10.36 13.75 7.38
CA LYS A 185 11.10 14.28 6.22
C LYS A 185 10.17 14.71 5.09
N TYR A 186 9.07 13.97 4.87
CA TYR A 186 8.05 14.34 3.90
C TYR A 186 7.30 15.60 4.31
N ASP A 187 6.80 15.68 5.55
CA ASP A 187 6.05 16.85 6.02
C ASP A 187 6.92 18.13 6.03
N ALA A 188 8.18 18.01 6.45
CA ALA A 188 9.15 19.10 6.41
C ALA A 188 9.51 19.56 4.98
N SER A 189 9.25 18.74 3.95
CA SER A 189 9.53 19.11 2.56
C SER A 189 8.50 20.08 1.96
N GLY A 190 7.30 20.15 2.54
CA GLY A 190 6.16 20.91 1.98
C GLY A 190 5.64 20.41 0.63
N GLN A 191 6.16 19.30 0.10
CA GLN A 191 5.75 18.75 -1.19
C GLN A 191 4.42 18.01 -1.07
N VAL A 192 3.51 18.23 -2.03
CA VAL A 192 2.20 17.56 -2.07
C VAL A 192 2.16 16.65 -3.30
N TYR A 193 2.04 15.34 -3.07
CA TYR A 193 1.86 14.35 -4.15
C TYR A 193 0.42 13.84 -4.20
N THR A 194 -0.18 13.88 -5.38
CA THR A 194 -1.58 13.50 -5.64
C THR A 194 -1.77 12.04 -6.01
N THR A 195 -0.70 11.26 -6.17
CA THR A 195 -0.76 9.82 -6.47
C THR A 195 0.37 9.06 -5.78
N VAL A 196 0.13 7.79 -5.45
CA VAL A 196 1.14 6.92 -4.81
C VAL A 196 2.37 6.75 -5.72
N THR A 197 2.17 6.68 -7.03
CA THR A 197 3.26 6.55 -8.01
C THR A 197 4.20 7.75 -8.01
N ALA A 198 3.70 8.98 -7.82
CA ALA A 198 4.53 10.18 -7.72
C ALA A 198 5.26 10.28 -6.36
N LEU A 199 4.69 9.67 -5.32
CA LEU A 199 5.22 9.66 -3.95
C LEU A 199 6.38 8.65 -3.77
N ILE A 200 6.40 7.54 -4.52
CA ILE A 200 7.47 6.52 -4.44
C ILE A 200 8.88 7.10 -4.66
N PRO A 201 9.18 7.84 -5.75
CA PRO A 201 10.51 8.39 -6.00
C PRO A 201 11.02 9.36 -4.91
N PHE A 202 10.12 9.98 -4.15
CA PHE A 202 10.51 10.83 -3.01
C PHE A 202 11.14 9.98 -1.90
N PHE A 203 10.47 8.90 -1.50
CA PHE A 203 10.96 8.02 -0.46
C PHE A 203 12.14 7.15 -0.91
N GLU A 204 12.25 6.82 -2.21
CA GLU A 204 13.43 6.12 -2.74
C GLU A 204 14.72 6.91 -2.52
N ARG A 205 14.68 8.24 -2.66
CA ARG A 205 15.84 9.10 -2.34
C ARG A 205 16.20 9.07 -0.86
N ILE A 206 15.21 8.97 0.04
CA ILE A 206 15.43 8.85 1.49
C ILE A 206 16.08 7.50 1.82
N GLU A 207 15.55 6.40 1.26
CA GLU A 207 16.10 5.06 1.44
C GLU A 207 17.55 4.98 0.95
N GLN A 208 17.83 5.52 -0.23
CA GLN A 208 19.18 5.58 -0.78
C GLN A 208 20.11 6.39 0.13
N GLY A 209 19.69 7.57 0.60
CA GLY A 209 20.49 8.40 1.51
C GLY A 209 20.90 7.67 2.79
N GLU A 210 19.98 6.94 3.41
CA GLU A 210 20.25 6.16 4.63
C GLU A 210 21.23 5.00 4.37
N ARG A 211 21.08 4.27 3.25
CA ARG A 211 22.04 3.22 2.85
C ARG A 211 23.47 3.75 2.65
N HIS A 212 23.63 4.96 2.12
CA HIS A 212 24.95 5.59 1.97
C HIS A 212 25.58 5.97 3.32
N LEU A 213 24.79 6.51 4.26
CA LEU A 213 25.27 6.87 5.60
C LEU A 213 25.73 5.64 6.40
N HIS A 214 24.98 4.54 6.36
CA HIS A 214 25.39 3.29 7.00
C HIS A 214 26.68 2.70 6.41
N ARG A 215 26.92 2.86 5.10
CA ARG A 215 28.17 2.42 4.45
C ARG A 215 29.37 3.29 4.81
N ALA A 216 29.17 4.61 4.97
CA ALA A 216 30.23 5.53 5.38
C ALA A 216 30.64 5.33 6.85
N GLY A 217 29.67 5.10 7.75
CA GLY A 217 29.93 4.87 9.19
C GLY A 217 30.81 3.65 9.47
N ALA A 218 30.72 2.60 8.66
CA ALA A 218 31.50 1.37 8.82
C ALA A 218 33.00 1.55 8.50
N HIS A 219 33.39 2.58 7.73
CA HIS A 219 34.80 2.78 7.33
C HIS A 219 35.61 3.59 8.34
N ASN A 220 34.95 4.37 9.22
CA ASN A 220 35.62 5.30 10.15
C ASN A 220 35.92 4.69 11.53
N GLN A 221 35.61 3.42 11.80
CA GLN A 221 35.92 2.74 13.07
C GLN A 221 37.25 1.93 13.03
N ARG A 222 38.24 2.39 12.26
CA ARG A 222 39.59 1.77 12.16
C ARG A 222 40.76 2.73 12.39
N GLY A 223 40.50 3.91 12.93
CA GLY A 223 41.52 4.86 13.39
C GLY A 223 41.22 5.30 14.82
N ASP A 224 42.27 5.38 15.65
CA ASP A 224 42.30 5.84 17.04
C ASP A 224 42.06 4.79 18.15
N GLY A 225 42.85 3.72 18.07
CA GLY A 225 43.21 2.88 19.22
C GLY A 225 44.70 2.53 19.16
N ASN A 226 45.39 2.71 20.30
CA ASN A 226 46.84 2.50 20.52
C ASN A 226 47.81 3.46 19.78
N ASP A 227 49.00 3.81 20.31
CA ASP A 227 49.65 3.30 21.53
C ASP A 227 50.44 4.36 22.33
N ASN A 228 50.56 4.13 23.63
CA ASN A 228 51.18 5.05 24.58
C ASN A 228 52.62 4.63 24.93
N SER A 229 53.56 4.81 23.99
CA SER A 229 54.96 4.38 24.16
C SER A 229 55.94 5.55 24.30
N ARG A 230 56.28 5.87 25.55
CA ARG A 230 57.44 6.70 25.90
C ARG A 230 58.72 6.07 25.33
N HIS A 231 59.54 6.82 24.60
CA HIS A 231 60.99 6.61 24.57
C HIS A 231 61.75 7.93 24.35
N SER A 232 62.80 8.13 25.15
CA SER A 232 63.76 9.23 25.07
C SER A 232 64.98 8.78 24.27
N GLY A 233 65.60 9.64 23.46
CA GLY A 233 66.86 9.28 22.80
C GLY A 233 67.38 10.14 21.64
N THR A 234 68.07 11.23 21.98
CA THR A 234 69.39 11.60 21.42
C THR A 234 69.58 11.90 19.90
N ARG A 235 69.81 13.20 19.60
CA ARG A 235 70.76 13.81 18.63
C ARG A 235 71.14 13.05 17.33
N ASN A 236 71.01 13.73 16.17
CA ASN A 236 72.15 14.49 15.59
C ASN A 236 71.80 15.46 14.42
N ASN A 237 72.68 16.43 14.18
CA ASN A 237 72.63 17.42 13.09
C ASN A 237 73.17 16.88 11.75
N ASN A 238 72.71 17.40 10.60
CA ASN A 238 73.33 18.55 9.86
C ASN A 238 73.10 18.49 8.32
N GLY A 239 73.16 19.66 7.64
CA GLY A 239 73.23 19.78 6.15
C GLY A 239 71.88 19.97 5.44
N ASN A 240 71.31 21.16 5.22
CA ASN A 240 71.77 22.50 4.78
C ASN A 240 71.82 22.69 3.24
N ARG A 241 71.42 23.90 2.79
CA ARG A 241 71.35 24.47 1.41
C ARG A 241 70.06 24.15 0.63
N ARG A 242 69.11 25.09 0.44
CA ARG A 242 69.10 26.39 -0.30
C ARG A 242 68.87 26.22 -1.81
N SER A 243 67.71 26.66 -2.31
CA SER A 243 67.59 27.89 -3.12
C SER A 243 66.13 28.32 -3.34
N ASN A 244 65.92 29.64 -3.46
CA ASN A 244 64.67 30.26 -3.89
C ASN A 244 64.54 30.19 -5.44
N ASN A 245 63.33 30.26 -6.01
CA ASN A 245 62.81 31.58 -6.44
C ASN A 245 61.34 31.59 -6.94
N SER A 246 60.59 32.54 -6.38
CA SER A 246 59.71 33.50 -7.07
C SER A 246 58.61 33.07 -8.05
N SER A 247 57.36 33.38 -7.66
CA SER A 247 56.43 34.18 -8.47
C SER A 247 55.47 34.91 -7.52
N ASN A 248 55.34 36.23 -7.67
CA ASN A 248 54.72 37.09 -6.66
C ASN A 248 53.78 38.14 -7.31
N ASN A 249 52.57 38.29 -6.76
CA ASN A 249 51.55 39.32 -7.06
C ASN A 249 50.90 39.27 -8.48
N ASN A 250 49.62 39.65 -8.66
CA ASN A 250 48.88 40.74 -7.99
C ASN A 250 47.33 40.59 -8.03
N ARG A 251 46.64 40.98 -6.94
CA ARG A 251 45.26 41.56 -6.76
C ARG A 251 44.07 41.08 -7.63
N GLN A 252 42.84 40.91 -7.12
CA GLN A 252 42.06 41.69 -6.11
C GLN A 252 41.36 40.75 -5.09
N GLN A 253 41.30 41.05 -3.78
CA GLN A 253 40.22 41.80 -3.07
C GLN A 253 38.79 41.34 -3.44
N ASN A 254 37.85 41.04 -2.54
CA ASN A 254 37.71 41.29 -1.10
C ASN A 254 36.79 40.18 -0.48
N GLN A 255 36.52 40.04 0.83
CA GLN A 255 36.78 40.89 2.00
C GLN A 255 37.04 40.02 3.28
N ARG A 256 36.48 40.38 4.46
CA ARG A 256 36.50 39.66 5.75
C ARG A 256 35.26 40.04 6.58
N GLY A 257 34.84 39.22 7.54
CA GLY A 257 33.98 39.69 8.64
C GLY A 257 33.43 38.60 9.56
N GLY A 258 34.09 38.34 10.69
CA GLY A 258 33.49 37.57 11.78
C GLY A 258 34.12 37.93 13.12
N ASN A 259 33.31 38.06 14.18
CA ASN A 259 33.69 37.72 15.56
C ASN A 259 32.53 37.84 16.58
N ARG A 260 32.59 37.00 17.63
CA ARG A 260 31.85 37.05 18.92
C ARG A 260 30.32 36.79 18.83
N GLY A 261 29.66 36.14 19.79
CA GLY A 261 30.10 35.55 21.07
C GLY A 261 29.01 35.72 22.15
N CYS A 262 29.00 34.83 23.17
CA CYS A 262 28.02 34.72 24.28
C CYS A 262 26.69 34.00 23.93
N GLY A 263 26.10 33.16 24.79
CA GLY A 263 26.49 32.80 26.17
C GLY A 263 25.92 31.45 26.66
N GLN A 264 26.31 31.07 27.87
CA GLN A 264 25.96 29.80 28.54
C GLN A 264 24.51 29.78 29.05
N GLY A 265 23.95 28.57 29.20
CA GLY A 265 22.65 28.35 29.83
C GLY A 265 22.46 26.89 30.25
N ASN A 266 23.07 26.48 31.36
CA ASN A 266 22.67 25.25 32.06
C ASN A 266 21.27 25.43 32.65
N ASN A 267 20.43 24.41 32.57
CA ASN A 267 19.51 24.11 33.67
C ASN A 267 19.06 22.64 33.65
N ASN A 268 19.46 21.92 34.69
CA ASN A 268 18.87 20.64 35.06
C ASN A 268 17.60 20.93 35.86
N GLY A 269 16.45 20.39 35.47
CA GLY A 269 15.17 20.65 36.10
C GLY A 269 14.29 19.42 36.12
N SER A 270 14.57 18.50 37.04
CA SER A 270 13.72 17.32 37.28
C SER A 270 12.65 17.65 38.31
N GLN A 271 11.38 17.53 37.95
CA GLN A 271 10.30 17.34 38.92
C GLN A 271 9.07 16.67 38.29
N HIS A 272 8.42 15.82 39.08
CA HIS A 272 7.27 15.01 38.68
C HIS A 272 5.97 15.83 38.57
N GLY A 273 5.06 15.41 37.69
CA GLY A 273 3.68 15.90 37.64
C GLY A 273 2.78 15.01 36.79
N ASN A 274 1.76 14.39 37.39
CA ASN A 274 0.80 13.54 36.69
C ASN A 274 -0.18 14.36 35.83
N GLY A 275 -0.54 13.80 34.66
CA GLY A 275 -1.85 13.95 34.04
C GLY A 275 -2.23 15.29 33.40
N HIS A 276 -2.27 15.32 32.07
CA HIS A 276 -3.56 15.36 31.35
C HIS A 276 -3.41 15.07 29.85
N VAL A 277 -4.41 14.38 29.28
CA VAL A 277 -4.56 14.20 27.84
C VAL A 277 -5.42 15.35 27.29
N ASN A 278 -4.89 16.10 26.32
CA ASN A 278 -5.66 16.78 25.25
C ASN A 278 -4.69 17.24 24.16
N SER A 279 -4.81 16.84 22.89
CA SER A 279 -5.88 17.18 21.91
C SER A 279 -5.72 18.58 21.31
N SER A 280 -5.15 18.68 20.11
CA SER A 280 -5.86 19.23 18.93
C SER A 280 -4.94 19.25 17.69
N SER A 281 -5.25 18.41 16.72
CA SER A 281 -5.03 18.73 15.30
C SER A 281 -6.40 18.62 14.61
N ASN A 282 -7.01 19.77 14.31
CA ASN A 282 -8.40 19.91 13.84
C ASN A 282 -8.61 19.32 12.44
N ASN A 283 -8.61 17.99 12.31
CA ASN A 283 -9.11 17.32 11.12
C ASN A 283 -10.62 17.09 11.25
N MET A 284 -11.39 18.08 10.81
CA MET A 284 -12.86 18.09 10.85
C MET A 284 -13.54 17.04 9.95
N TYR A 285 -12.77 16.17 9.27
CA TYR A 285 -13.32 15.13 8.40
C TYR A 285 -13.76 13.89 9.19
N CYS A 286 -14.98 13.43 8.94
CA CYS A 286 -15.48 12.16 9.46
C CYS A 286 -15.49 11.07 8.39
N THR A 287 -14.73 9.99 8.61
CA THR A 287 -14.67 8.85 7.68
C THR A 287 -16.00 8.09 7.57
N PHE A 288 -16.85 8.10 8.61
CA PHE A 288 -18.12 7.36 8.61
C PHE A 288 -19.19 7.98 7.71
N HIS A 289 -19.24 9.32 7.63
CA HIS A 289 -20.25 10.05 6.86
C HIS A 289 -19.67 10.81 5.66
N ARG A 290 -18.33 10.84 5.52
CA ARG A 290 -17.59 11.51 4.44
C ARG A 290 -17.78 13.03 4.36
N THR A 291 -18.21 13.65 5.45
CA THR A 291 -18.42 15.11 5.59
C THR A 291 -17.35 15.77 6.47
N THR A 292 -17.28 17.11 6.42
CA THR A 292 -16.42 17.96 7.26
C THR A 292 -17.17 18.59 8.44
N THR A 293 -18.37 18.10 8.77
CA THR A 293 -19.29 18.69 9.75
C THR A 293 -19.01 18.28 11.19
N TYR A 294 -18.27 17.20 11.40
CA TYR A 294 -17.91 16.62 12.70
C TYR A 294 -16.67 15.75 12.50
N ASN A 295 -15.82 15.59 13.52
CA ASN A 295 -14.58 14.84 13.36
C ASN A 295 -14.83 13.31 13.49
N THR A 296 -13.88 12.49 13.00
CA THR A 296 -14.00 11.02 13.05
C THR A 296 -14.03 10.47 14.48
N GLN A 297 -13.33 11.10 15.42
CA GLN A 297 -13.23 10.66 16.82
C GLN A 297 -14.54 10.89 17.59
N ASP A 298 -15.22 12.02 17.36
CA ASP A 298 -16.52 12.33 17.97
C ASP A 298 -17.58 11.30 17.55
N CYS A 299 -17.62 10.93 16.27
CA CYS A 299 -18.50 9.88 15.77
C CYS A 299 -18.19 8.49 16.35
N ARG A 300 -16.91 8.18 16.66
CA ARG A 300 -16.56 6.94 17.39
C ARG A 300 -17.08 6.98 18.82
N SER A 301 -16.90 8.11 19.52
CA SER A 301 -17.36 8.29 20.90
C SER A 301 -18.88 8.17 21.02
N LEU A 302 -19.63 8.80 20.10
CA LEU A 302 -21.10 8.67 20.05
C LEU A 302 -21.55 7.23 19.77
N ARG A 303 -20.91 6.51 18.83
CA ARG A 303 -21.21 5.08 18.60
C ARG A 303 -20.85 4.19 19.78
N ALA A 304 -19.76 4.49 20.51
CA ALA A 304 -19.36 3.74 21.70
C ALA A 304 -20.37 3.93 22.85
N ASN A 305 -20.82 5.18 23.08
CA ASN A 305 -21.83 5.49 24.07
C ASN A 305 -23.17 4.82 23.74
N ASN A 306 -23.65 4.92 22.49
CA ASN A 306 -24.89 4.26 22.08
C ASN A 306 -24.83 2.74 22.27
N ARG A 307 -23.69 2.09 21.99
CA ARG A 307 -23.52 0.65 22.29
C ARG A 307 -23.52 0.34 23.78
N GLN A 308 -22.97 1.22 24.63
CA GLN A 308 -23.04 1.05 26.08
C GLN A 308 -24.49 1.22 26.59
N GLU A 309 -25.25 2.16 26.05
CA GLU A 309 -26.68 2.32 26.36
C GLU A 309 -27.51 1.12 25.88
N GLU A 310 -27.28 0.59 24.68
CA GLU A 310 -27.90 -0.64 24.16
C GLU A 310 -27.58 -1.85 25.06
N HIS A 311 -26.32 -2.02 25.48
CA HIS A 311 -25.95 -3.08 26.42
C HIS A 311 -26.62 -2.91 27.80
N HIS A 312 -26.73 -1.68 28.32
CA HIS A 312 -27.42 -1.43 29.58
C HIS A 312 -28.95 -1.63 29.48
N GLN A 313 -29.59 -1.34 28.35
CA GLN A 313 -31.00 -1.69 28.12
C GLN A 313 -31.21 -3.21 27.98
N ALA A 314 -30.30 -3.91 27.29
CA ALA A 314 -30.36 -5.36 27.14
C ALA A 314 -30.23 -6.12 28.48
N ASP A 315 -29.38 -5.64 29.39
CA ASP A 315 -29.23 -6.23 30.73
C ASP A 315 -30.42 -5.90 31.65
N GLN A 316 -31.01 -4.70 31.57
CA GLN A 316 -32.24 -4.38 32.31
C GLN A 316 -33.41 -5.27 31.88
N LEU A 317 -33.52 -5.61 30.59
CA LEU A 317 -34.53 -6.54 30.08
C LEU A 317 -34.29 -8.01 30.48
N ARG A 318 -33.07 -8.38 30.90
CA ARG A 318 -32.78 -9.72 31.47
C ARG A 318 -33.07 -9.85 32.97
N GLY A 319 -33.25 -8.74 33.69
CA GLY A 319 -33.46 -8.73 35.15
C GLY A 319 -34.84 -9.19 35.64
N SER A 320 -35.87 -9.17 34.79
CA SER A 320 -37.27 -9.33 35.21
C SER A 320 -37.92 -10.62 34.70
N ARG A 321 -37.65 -11.75 35.38
CA ARG A 321 -38.46 -12.98 35.25
C ARG A 321 -39.37 -13.14 36.48
N PRO A 322 -40.71 -13.21 36.34
CA PRO A 322 -41.60 -13.48 37.46
C PRO A 322 -41.46 -14.93 37.93
N ALA A 323 -41.56 -15.14 39.24
CA ALA A 323 -41.50 -16.47 39.84
C ALA A 323 -42.71 -17.32 39.40
N ARG A 324 -42.44 -18.50 38.82
CA ARG A 324 -43.48 -19.43 38.37
C ARG A 324 -43.87 -20.36 39.53
N ASN A 325 -45.04 -20.12 40.12
CA ASN A 325 -45.57 -20.96 41.20
C ASN A 325 -45.62 -22.44 40.79
N ARG A 326 -45.10 -23.31 41.65
CA ARG A 326 -45.46 -24.74 41.68
C ARG A 326 -46.80 -24.88 42.40
N GLN A 327 -47.75 -25.59 41.81
CA GLN A 327 -48.79 -26.27 42.57
C GLN A 327 -48.72 -27.76 42.27
N GLN A 328 -48.72 -28.55 43.34
CA GLN A 328 -48.90 -30.00 43.32
C GLN A 328 -50.36 -30.29 43.69
N ASN A 329 -51.08 -30.95 42.79
CA ASN A 329 -51.85 -32.18 43.02
C ASN A 329 -52.74 -32.46 41.81
#